data_AF-A0A5A7MR55-F1
#
_entry.id   AF-A0A5A7MR55-F1
#
_cell.length_a   1.000
_cell.length_b   1.000
_cell.length_c   1.000
_cell.angle_alpha   90.00
_cell.angle_beta   90.00
_cell.angle_gamma   90.00
#
_symmetry.space_group_name_H-M   'P 1'
#
loop_
_entity.id
_entity.type
_entity.pdbx_description
1 polymer ?
#
loop_
_entity_poly.entity_id
_entity_poly.type
_entity_poly.pdbx_seq_one_letter_code
_entity_poly.pdbx_strand_id
1 'polypeptide(L)'
;MKGLDGMIRLSKWRLDEARKELAAAQNAVDQIDQGLANLQAALDKESGFAGESLAGFSFGPYAAASFAQRAKLQEQRAKADAERADKEEVVRAAFQELKKFEILAERQLEQAKFDAKKRDAAALDELGLQRHARNQD
;
A
#
# COMPACT_ATOMS: atom_id res chain seq x y z
N MET A 1 3.72 18.71 21.18
CA MET A 1 4.34 18.39 19.88
C MET A 1 4.97 17.00 19.84
N LYS A 2 5.90 16.63 20.76
CA LYS A 2 6.62 15.32 20.72
C LYS A 2 5.75 14.06 20.58
N GLY A 3 4.55 14.02 21.17
CA GLY A 3 3.67 12.85 21.08
C GLY A 3 3.08 12.60 19.69
N LEU A 4 2.57 13.66 19.05
CA LEU A 4 1.93 13.56 17.73
C LEU A 4 2.94 13.29 16.62
N ASP A 5 4.12 13.93 16.67
CA ASP A 5 5.21 13.66 15.73
C ASP A 5 5.68 12.19 15.82
N GLY A 6 5.69 11.63 17.02
CA GLY A 6 5.97 10.21 17.25
C GLY A 6 4.90 9.29 16.63
N MET A 7 3.62 9.63 16.78
CA MET A 7 2.52 8.88 16.16
C MET A 7 2.57 8.93 14.64
N ILE A 8 2.89 10.08 14.04
CA ILE A 8 3.08 10.21 12.59
C ILE A 8 4.23 9.31 12.13
N ARG A 9 5.37 9.32 12.83
CA ARG A 9 6.52 8.48 12.48
C ARG A 9 6.18 6.99 12.55
N LEU A 10 5.53 6.56 13.63
CA LEU A 10 5.08 5.18 13.79
C LEU A 10 4.10 4.78 12.68
N SER A 11 3.16 5.67 12.33
CA SER A 11 2.17 5.41 11.28
C SER A 11 2.78 5.33 9.89
N LYS A 12 3.80 6.15 9.60
CA LYS A 12 4.60 6.04 8.37
C LYS A 12 5.30 4.69 8.28
N TRP A 13 5.98 4.29 9.35
CA TRP A 13 6.64 2.98 9.41
C TRP A 13 5.65 1.83 9.20
N ARG A 14 4.47 1.90 9.82
CA ARG A 14 3.40 0.89 9.62
C ARG A 14 2.90 0.84 8.18
N LEU A 15 2.72 1.99 7.53
CA LEU A 15 2.34 2.05 6.11
C LEU A 15 3.41 1.44 5.22
N ASP A 16 4.68 1.73 5.48
CA ASP A 16 5.80 1.17 4.73
C ASP A 16 5.87 -0.35 4.90
N GLU A 17 5.64 -0.86 6.11
CA GLU A 17 5.61 -2.31 6.37
C GLU A 17 4.41 -2.98 5.66
N ALA A 18 3.22 -2.40 5.74
CA ALA A 18 2.04 -2.89 5.03
C ALA A 18 2.27 -2.94 3.51
N ARG A 19 2.97 -1.95 2.94
CA ARG A 19 3.32 -1.92 1.51
C ARG A 19 4.30 -3.02 1.13
N LYS A 20 5.27 -3.35 2.00
CA LYS A 20 6.18 -4.48 1.76
C LYS A 20 5.42 -5.80 1.78
N GLU A 21 4.49 -5.98 2.71
CA GLU A 21 3.65 -7.18 2.76
C GLU A 21 2.78 -7.31 1.50
N LEU A 22 2.17 -6.21 1.04
CA LEU A 22 1.42 -6.20 -0.22
C LEU A 22 2.31 -6.55 -1.42
N ALA A 23 3.54 -6.01 -1.48
CA ALA A 23 4.48 -6.36 -2.53
C ALA A 23 4.87 -7.84 -2.52
N ALA A 24 5.04 -8.43 -1.32
CA ALA A 24 5.29 -9.86 -1.19
C ALA A 24 4.10 -10.71 -1.67
N ALA A 25 2.86 -10.31 -1.34
CA ALA A 25 1.64 -10.97 -1.82
C ALA A 25 1.51 -10.86 -3.35
N GLN A 26 1.80 -9.69 -3.93
CA GLN A 26 1.80 -9.52 -5.39
C GLN A 26 2.84 -10.42 -6.06
N ASN A 27 4.06 -10.51 -5.52
CA ASN A 27 5.09 -11.41 -6.04
C ASN A 27 4.65 -12.88 -6.02
N ALA A 28 3.89 -13.31 -5.00
CA ALA A 28 3.36 -14.66 -4.93
C ALA A 28 2.33 -14.93 -6.05
N VAL A 29 1.45 -13.97 -6.33
CA VAL A 29 0.52 -14.03 -7.47
C VAL A 29 1.29 -14.13 -8.79
N ASP A 30 2.29 -13.27 -8.98
CA ASP A 30 3.09 -13.22 -10.21
C ASP A 30 3.85 -14.53 -10.46
N GLN A 31 4.37 -15.17 -9.41
CA GLN A 31 5.01 -16.49 -9.51
C GLN A 31 4.04 -17.59 -9.97
N ILE A 32 2.80 -17.57 -9.47
CA ILE A 32 1.77 -18.53 -9.89
C ILE A 32 1.39 -18.30 -11.36
N ASP A 33 1.28 -17.03 -11.77
CA ASP A 33 0.97 -16.65 -13.15
C ASP A 33 2.08 -17.06 -14.13
N GLN A 34 3.34 -16.90 -13.74
CA GLN A 34 4.46 -17.43 -14.51
C GLN A 34 4.41 -18.97 -14.59
N GLY A 35 4.05 -19.65 -13.50
CA GLY A 35 3.86 -21.10 -13.49
C GLY A 35 2.77 -21.56 -14.46
N LEU A 36 1.63 -20.86 -14.49
CA LEU A 36 0.53 -21.11 -15.43
C LEU A 36 0.96 -20.89 -16.89
N ALA A 37 1.69 -19.80 -17.17
CA ALA A 37 2.20 -19.50 -18.50
C ALA A 37 3.20 -20.56 -18.99
N ASN A 38 4.11 -21.01 -18.12
CA ASN A 38 5.08 -22.06 -18.43
C ASN A 38 4.39 -23.40 -18.72
N LEU A 39 3.37 -23.76 -17.94
CA LEU A 39 2.59 -24.97 -18.15
C LEU A 39 1.83 -24.93 -19.48
N GLN A 40 1.25 -23.79 -19.84
CA GLN A 40 0.60 -23.61 -21.14
C GLN A 40 1.59 -23.75 -22.30
N ALA A 41 2.76 -23.10 -22.21
CA ALA A 41 3.80 -23.19 -23.23
C ALA A 41 4.35 -24.63 -23.40
N ALA A 42 4.44 -25.40 -22.31
CA ALA A 42 4.83 -26.82 -22.37
C ALA A 42 3.77 -27.67 -23.09
N LEU A 43 2.49 -27.46 -22.77
CA LEU A 43 1.38 -28.14 -23.45
C LEU A 43 1.32 -27.84 -24.95
N ASP A 44 1.51 -26.58 -25.34
CA ASP A 44 1.48 -26.17 -26.74
C ASP A 44 2.61 -26.86 -27.53
N LYS A 45 3.82 -26.91 -26.96
CA LYS A 45 4.96 -27.63 -27.55
C LYS A 45 4.67 -29.11 -27.73
N GLU A 46 4.17 -29.79 -26.70
CA GLU A 46 3.91 -31.23 -26.75
C GLU A 46 2.75 -31.57 -27.71
N SER A 47 1.74 -30.71 -27.82
CA SER A 47 0.66 -30.89 -28.79
C SER A 47 1.15 -30.81 -30.24
N GLY A 48 2.11 -29.92 -30.52
CA GLY A 48 2.75 -29.80 -31.84
C GLY A 48 3.52 -31.07 -32.23
N PHE A 49 4.28 -31.64 -31.30
CA PHE A 49 5.03 -32.89 -31.53
C PHE A 49 4.12 -34.12 -31.69
N ALA A 50 2.98 -34.17 -30.99
CA ALA A 50 2.04 -35.28 -31.08
C ALA A 50 1.29 -35.33 -32.44
N GLY A 51 1.10 -34.18 -33.10
CA GLY A 51 0.51 -34.10 -34.43
C GLY A 51 1.40 -34.66 -35.55
N GLU A 52 2.70 -34.79 -35.32
CA GLU A 52 3.69 -35.23 -36.33
C GLU A 52 4.16 -36.69 -36.16
N SER A 53 3.73 -37.43 -35.12
CA SER A 53 4.31 -38.74 -34.74
C SER A 53 3.31 -39.74 -34.12
N LEU A 54 3.70 -41.02 -34.02
CA LEU A 54 3.03 -42.08 -33.23
C LEU A 54 2.94 -41.76 -31.72
N ALA A 55 3.54 -40.66 -31.27
CA ALA A 55 3.52 -40.15 -29.89
C ALA A 55 2.12 -39.71 -29.39
N GLY A 56 1.12 -39.60 -30.27
CA GLY A 56 -0.26 -39.27 -29.90
C GLY A 56 -0.88 -40.19 -28.85
N PHE A 57 -0.43 -41.45 -28.73
CA PHE A 57 -0.93 -42.38 -27.72
C PHE A 57 -0.50 -42.02 -26.28
N SER A 58 0.70 -41.45 -26.09
CA SER A 58 1.20 -41.00 -24.79
C SER A 58 0.77 -39.58 -24.42
N PHE A 59 0.30 -38.78 -25.38
CA PHE A 59 -0.10 -37.39 -25.16
C PHE A 59 -1.38 -37.24 -24.32
N GLY A 60 -2.34 -38.17 -24.45
CA GLY A 60 -3.61 -38.12 -23.70
C GLY A 60 -3.44 -38.09 -22.17
N PRO A 61 -2.72 -39.06 -21.56
CA PRO A 61 -2.45 -39.06 -20.13
C PRO A 61 -1.67 -37.83 -19.64
N TYR A 62 -0.70 -37.36 -20.42
CA TYR A 62 0.05 -36.14 -20.10
C TYR A 62 -0.86 -34.91 -20.08
N ALA A 63 -1.68 -34.73 -21.12
CA ALA A 63 -2.59 -33.60 -21.21
C ALA A 63 -3.56 -33.58 -20.01
N ALA A 64 -4.10 -34.74 -19.61
CA ALA A 64 -4.95 -34.87 -18.44
C ALA A 64 -4.23 -34.45 -17.13
N ALA A 65 -2.98 -34.88 -16.93
CA ALA A 65 -2.18 -34.49 -15.77
C ALA A 65 -1.92 -32.97 -15.74
N SER A 66 -1.59 -32.39 -16.89
CA SER A 66 -1.36 -30.95 -17.04
C SER A 66 -2.62 -30.12 -16.82
N PHE A 67 -3.81 -30.59 -17.23
CA PHE A 67 -5.08 -29.94 -16.89
C PHE A 67 -5.35 -29.96 -15.39
N ALA A 68 -5.09 -31.08 -14.70
CA ALA A 68 -5.24 -31.18 -13.25
C ALA A 68 -4.28 -30.22 -12.52
N GLN A 69 -3.03 -30.14 -12.98
CA GLN A 69 -2.04 -29.20 -12.45
C GLN A 69 -2.45 -27.74 -12.67
N ARG A 70 -2.98 -27.41 -13.86
CA ARG A 70 -3.51 -26.08 -14.18
C ARG A 70 -4.66 -25.72 -13.25
N ALA A 71 -5.62 -26.61 -13.05
CA ALA A 71 -6.75 -26.36 -12.16
C ALA A 71 -6.28 -26.08 -10.72
N LYS A 72 -5.29 -26.84 -10.23
CA LYS A 72 -4.67 -26.61 -8.91
C LYS A 72 -3.98 -25.25 -8.83
N LEU A 73 -3.20 -24.86 -9.84
CA LEU A 73 -2.54 -23.55 -9.88
C LEU A 73 -3.57 -22.41 -9.95
N GLN A 74 -4.68 -22.58 -10.67
CA GLN A 74 -5.76 -21.59 -10.71
C GLN A 74 -6.45 -21.44 -9.35
N GLU A 75 -6.68 -22.53 -8.62
CA GLU A 75 -7.21 -22.47 -7.26
C GLU A 75 -6.23 -21.73 -6.32
N GLN A 76 -4.94 -22.05 -6.41
CA GLN A 76 -3.90 -21.37 -5.63
C GLN A 76 -3.83 -19.87 -5.96
N ARG A 77 -3.94 -19.52 -7.24
CA ARG A 77 -3.99 -18.14 -7.72
C ARG A 77 -5.16 -17.38 -7.11
N ALA A 78 -6.35 -17.97 -7.11
CA ALA A 78 -7.54 -17.34 -6.53
C ALA A 78 -7.37 -17.07 -5.02
N LYS A 79 -6.73 -17.99 -4.29
CA LYS A 79 -6.40 -17.79 -2.87
C LYS A 79 -5.37 -16.68 -2.67
N ALA A 80 -4.30 -16.66 -3.47
CA ALA A 80 -3.27 -15.64 -3.42
C ALA A 80 -3.82 -14.25 -3.79
N ASP A 81 -4.74 -14.17 -4.74
CA ASP A 81 -5.44 -12.92 -5.10
C ASP A 81 -6.31 -12.40 -3.96
N ALA A 82 -7.02 -13.29 -3.25
CA ALA A 82 -7.80 -12.92 -2.08
C ALA A 82 -6.89 -12.38 -0.96
N GLU A 83 -5.76 -13.05 -0.70
CA GLU A 83 -4.77 -12.57 0.26
C GLU A 83 -4.18 -11.21 -0.15
N ARG A 84 -3.88 -11.00 -1.45
CA ARG A 84 -3.43 -9.70 -1.95
C ARG A 84 -4.48 -8.62 -1.65
N ALA A 85 -5.74 -8.88 -1.94
CA ALA A 85 -6.83 -7.93 -1.69
C ALA A 85 -6.94 -7.58 -0.20
N ASP A 86 -6.79 -8.56 0.70
CA ASP A 86 -6.76 -8.30 2.14
C ASP A 86 -5.58 -7.39 2.52
N LYS A 87 -4.38 -7.61 1.94
CA LYS A 87 -3.22 -6.74 2.15
C LYS A 87 -3.42 -5.33 1.60
N GLU A 88 -4.13 -5.16 0.48
CA GLU A 88 -4.49 -3.85 -0.06
C GLU A 88 -5.37 -3.06 0.93
N GLU A 89 -6.32 -3.71 1.59
CA GLU A 89 -7.13 -3.07 2.63
C GLU A 89 -6.31 -2.69 3.87
N VAL A 90 -5.32 -3.51 4.27
CA VAL A 90 -4.39 -3.16 5.35
C VAL A 90 -3.58 -1.90 5.00
N VAL A 91 -3.07 -1.80 3.77
CA VAL A 91 -2.37 -0.60 3.28
C VAL A 91 -3.29 0.62 3.31
N ARG A 92 -4.55 0.45 2.87
CA ARG A 92 -5.55 1.53 2.89
C ARG A 92 -5.81 2.02 4.31
N ALA A 93 -6.03 1.12 5.25
CA ALA A 93 -6.26 1.46 6.65
C ALA A 93 -5.05 2.18 7.28
N ALA A 94 -3.83 1.69 7.03
CA ALA A 94 -2.60 2.33 7.52
C ALA A 94 -2.41 3.74 6.95
N PHE A 95 -2.75 3.94 5.68
CA PHE A 95 -2.69 5.25 5.03
C PHE A 95 -3.72 6.24 5.62
N GLN A 96 -4.96 5.79 5.87
CA GLN A 96 -5.99 6.61 6.51
C GLN A 96 -5.57 7.07 7.91
N GLU A 97 -5.00 6.16 8.71
CA GLU A 97 -4.52 6.49 10.05
C GLU A 97 -3.36 7.50 10.01
N LEU A 98 -2.41 7.33 9.09
CA LEU A 98 -1.36 8.32 8.87
C LEU A 98 -1.95 9.69 8.54
N LYS A 99 -2.90 9.75 7.61
CA LYS A 99 -3.52 11.02 7.17
C LYS A 99 -4.28 11.71 8.30
N LYS A 100 -4.97 10.95 9.14
CA LYS A 100 -5.64 11.48 10.33
C LYS A 100 -4.66 12.21 11.25
N PHE A 101 -3.49 11.63 11.51
CA PHE A 101 -2.47 12.29 12.34
C PHE A 101 -1.84 13.50 11.67
N GLU A 102 -1.57 13.44 10.36
CA GLU A 102 -1.05 14.58 9.60
C GLU A 102 -2.00 15.78 9.63
N ILE A 103 -3.30 15.55 9.40
CA ILE A 103 -4.34 16.59 9.47
C ILE A 103 -4.44 17.18 10.89
N LEU A 104 -4.35 16.34 11.92
CA LEU A 104 -4.37 16.82 13.31
C LEU A 104 -3.16 17.71 13.62
N ALA A 105 -1.97 17.35 13.11
CA ALA A 105 -0.76 18.13 13.30
C ALA A 105 -0.83 19.49 12.59
N GLU A 106 -1.37 19.50 11.37
CA GLU A 106 -1.60 20.72 10.60
C GLU A 106 -2.53 21.69 11.36
N ARG A 107 -3.68 21.20 11.85
CA ARG A 107 -4.62 22.00 12.65
C ARG A 107 -3.99 22.58 13.92
N GLN A 108 -3.17 21.79 14.63
CA GLN A 108 -2.47 22.28 15.82
C GLN A 108 -1.44 23.35 15.47
N LEU A 109 -0.73 23.21 14.35
CA LEU A 109 0.22 24.20 13.88
C LEU A 109 -0.47 25.51 13.49
N GLU A 110 -1.61 25.44 12.81
CA GLU A 110 -2.42 26.62 12.47
C GLU A 110 -2.93 27.35 13.71
N GLN A 111 -3.46 26.62 14.69
CA GLN A 111 -3.91 27.21 15.96
C GLN A 111 -2.74 27.88 16.70
N ALA A 112 -1.59 27.23 16.78
CA ALA A 112 -0.41 27.80 17.43
C ALA A 112 0.07 29.08 16.74
N LYS A 113 0.02 29.13 15.39
CA LYS A 113 0.33 30.35 14.62
C LYS A 113 -0.68 31.46 14.87
N PHE A 114 -1.97 31.12 14.95
CA PHE A 114 -3.02 32.10 15.25
C PHE A 114 -2.84 32.70 16.65
N ASP A 115 -2.61 31.86 17.65
CA ASP A 115 -2.40 32.30 19.04
C ASP A 115 -1.14 33.16 19.17
N ALA A 116 -0.06 32.82 18.46
CA ALA A 116 1.16 33.62 18.42
C ALA A 116 0.89 35.01 17.82
N LYS A 117 0.23 35.09 16.66
CA LYS A 117 -0.14 36.37 16.03
C LYS A 117 -1.03 37.22 16.95
N LYS A 118 -1.96 36.59 17.67
CA LYS A 118 -2.83 37.30 18.62
C LYS A 118 -2.03 37.88 19.80
N ARG A 119 -1.06 37.14 20.33
CA ARG A 119 -0.16 37.62 21.39
C ARG A 119 0.72 38.77 20.91
N ASP A 120 1.30 38.63 19.72
CA ASP A 120 2.15 39.67 19.13
C ASP A 120 1.37 40.96 18.88
N ALA A 121 0.14 40.86 18.35
CA ALA A 121 -0.74 42.01 18.15
C ALA A 121 -1.08 42.71 19.48
N ALA A 122 -1.46 41.95 20.52
CA ALA A 122 -1.76 42.52 21.83
C ALA A 122 -0.55 43.24 22.45
N ALA A 123 0.66 42.69 22.29
CA ALA A 123 1.89 43.31 22.77
C ALA A 123 2.21 44.63 22.02
N LEU A 124 1.98 44.67 20.70
CA LEU A 124 2.16 45.89 19.91
C LEU A 124 1.14 46.97 20.28
N ASP A 125 -0.11 46.60 20.51
CA ASP A 125 -1.16 47.51 20.95
C ASP A 125 -0.82 48.12 22.32
N GLU A 126 -0.36 47.31 23.28
CA GLU A 126 0.07 47.78 24.59
C GLU A 126 1.23 48.78 24.51
N LEU A 127 2.25 48.49 23.69
CA LEU A 127 3.36 49.41 23.44
C LEU A 127 2.90 50.71 22.79
N GLY A 128 1.92 50.65 21.88
CA GLY A 128 1.29 51.81 21.26
C GLY A 128 0.61 52.72 22.28
N LEU A 129 -0.19 52.14 23.18
CA LEU A 129 -0.87 52.87 24.25
C LEU A 129 0.14 53.52 25.22
N GLN A 130 1.17 52.78 25.65
CA GLN A 130 2.22 53.31 26.53
C GLN A 130 3.01 54.45 25.89
N ARG A 131 3.26 54.40 24.58
CA ARG A 131 3.96 55.47 23.85
C ARG A 131 3.07 56.70 23.69
N HIS A 132 1.79 56.51 23.41
CA HIS A 132 0.83 57.61 23.32
C HIS A 132 0.68 58.32 24.67
N ALA A 133 0.51 57.57 25.76
CA ALA A 133 0.40 58.14 27.11
C ALA A 133 1.62 59.01 27.47
N ARG A 134 2.85 58.53 27.19
CA ARG A 134 4.09 59.27 27.45
C ARG A 134 4.27 60.55 26.64
N ASN A 135 3.58 60.70 25.51
CA ASN A 135 3.66 61.90 24.68
C ASN A 135 2.61 62.95 25.06
N GLN A 136 1.67 62.63 25.96
CA GLN A 136 0.63 63.54 26.43
C GLN A 136 0.94 64.20 27.78
N ASP A 137 1.98 63.72 28.48
CA ASP A 137 2.62 64.36 29.63
C ASP A 137 3.75 65.32 29.18
#